data_AF-A0A699V0N2-F1
#
_entry.id   AF-A0A699V0N2-F1
#
_cell.length_a   1.000
_cell.length_b   1.000
_cell.length_c   1.000
_cell.angle_alpha   90.00
_cell.angle_beta   90.00
_cell.angle_gamma   90.00
#
_symmetry.space_group_name_H-M   'P 1'
#
loop_
_entity.id
_entity.type
_entity.pdbx_description
1 polymer ?
#
loop_
_entity_poly.entity_id
_entity_poly.type
_entity_poly.pdbx_seq_one_letter_code
_entity_poly.pdbx_strand_id
1 'polypeptide(L)'
;MKETVQEAVQIQTDLLQDSIQRENDEFLRNIDENIKKVLKGLVKNQVKEQVSPDLSEMEFKKILIEKMEGNKSIQKSDEQRNLYKALVEAYEADKAILDTYG
;
A
#
# COMPACT_ATOMS: atom_id res chain seq x y z
N MET A 1 -1.03 -18.14 -47.40
CA MET A 1 0.25 -17.41 -47.31
C MET A 1 0.07 -15.99 -46.78
N LYS A 2 -0.79 -15.14 -47.37
CA LYS A 2 -1.06 -13.78 -46.84
C LYS A 2 -1.72 -13.78 -45.46
N GLU A 3 -2.73 -14.61 -45.24
CA GLU A 3 -3.43 -14.73 -43.95
C GLU A 3 -2.49 -15.21 -42.82
N THR A 4 -1.61 -16.15 -43.14
CA THR A 4 -0.63 -16.72 -42.20
C THR A 4 0.42 -15.70 -41.76
N VAL A 5 0.80 -14.77 -42.66
CA VAL A 5 1.71 -13.67 -42.33
C VAL A 5 0.99 -12.62 -41.48
N GLN A 6 -0.28 -12.33 -41.77
CA GLN A 6 -1.08 -11.39 -40.99
C GLN A 6 -1.33 -11.88 -39.55
N GLU A 7 -1.64 -13.17 -39.37
CA GLU A 7 -1.78 -13.78 -38.04
C GLU A 7 -0.47 -13.72 -37.25
N ALA A 8 0.66 -14.04 -37.88
CA ALA A 8 1.96 -13.98 -37.22
C ALA A 8 2.32 -12.55 -36.75
N VAL A 9 1.98 -11.54 -37.55
CA VAL A 9 2.18 -10.12 -37.18
C VAL A 9 1.27 -9.70 -36.04
N GLN A 10 0.01 -10.13 -36.05
CA GLN A 10 -0.93 -9.80 -34.98
C GLN A 10 -0.50 -10.42 -33.64
N ILE A 11 -0.15 -11.70 -33.64
CA ILE A 11 0.34 -12.40 -32.45
C ILE A 11 1.58 -11.70 -31.88
N GLN A 12 2.51 -11.30 -32.74
CA GLN A 12 3.72 -10.61 -32.30
C GLN A 12 3.43 -9.22 -31.73
N THR A 13 2.42 -8.52 -32.27
CA THR A 13 1.97 -7.22 -31.78
C THR A 13 1.32 -7.35 -30.39
N ASP A 14 0.45 -8.35 -30.21
CA ASP A 14 -0.21 -8.61 -28.93
C ASP A 14 0.81 -8.99 -27.85
N LEU A 15 1.81 -9.81 -28.18
CA LEU A 15 2.90 -10.17 -27.26
C LEU A 15 3.75 -8.95 -26.86
N LEU A 16 4.04 -8.06 -27.80
CA LEU A 16 4.76 -6.81 -27.50
C LEU A 16 3.94 -5.91 -26.59
N GLN A 17 2.63 -5.79 -26.84
CA GLN A 17 1.73 -4.99 -26.02
C GLN A 17 1.64 -5.54 -24.59
N ASP A 18 1.50 -6.86 -24.44
CA ASP A 18 1.47 -7.52 -23.13
C ASP A 18 2.79 -7.35 -22.37
N SER A 19 3.93 -7.41 -23.07
CA SER A 19 5.24 -7.18 -22.48
C SER A 19 5.38 -5.76 -21.95
N ILE A 20 5.00 -4.76 -22.76
CA ILE A 20 5.06 -3.34 -22.38
C ILE A 20 4.11 -3.06 -21.21
N GLN A 21 2.91 -3.64 -21.22
CA GLN A 21 1.96 -3.46 -20.13
C GLN A 21 2.52 -4.02 -18.82
N ARG A 22 3.15 -5.19 -18.86
CA ARG A 22 3.75 -5.82 -17.69
C ARG A 22 4.89 -5.00 -17.11
N GLU A 23 5.77 -4.47 -17.97
CA GLU A 23 6.88 -3.60 -17.57
C GLU A 23 6.37 -2.31 -16.93
N ASN A 24 5.34 -1.69 -17.52
CA ASN A 24 4.71 -0.50 -16.94
C ASN A 24 4.08 -0.78 -15.58
N ASP A 25 3.38 -1.91 -15.42
CA ASP A 25 2.79 -2.29 -14.14
C ASP A 25 3.85 -2.53 -13.06
N GLU A 26 5.00 -3.12 -13.43
CA GLU A 26 6.14 -3.30 -12.53
C GLU A 26 6.78 -1.96 -12.14
N PHE A 27 6.96 -1.06 -13.09
CA PHE A 27 7.45 0.29 -12.84
C PHE A 27 6.52 1.05 -11.87
N LEU A 28 5.21 1.01 -12.08
CA LEU A 28 4.24 1.65 -11.22
C LEU A 28 4.24 1.08 -9.80
N ARG A 29 4.37 -0.26 -9.64
CA ARG A 29 4.52 -0.90 -8.33
C ARG A 29 5.78 -0.41 -7.61
N ASN A 30 6.90 -0.31 -8.31
CA ASN A 30 8.15 0.17 -7.74
C ASN A 30 8.04 1.64 -7.28
N ILE A 31 7.37 2.49 -8.06
CA ILE A 31 7.10 3.88 -7.68
C ILE A 31 6.21 3.96 -6.43
N ASP A 32 5.13 3.18 -6.37
CA ASP A 32 4.22 3.15 -5.21
C ASP A 32 4.97 2.71 -3.93
N GLU A 33 5.76 1.65 -4.01
CA GLU A 33 6.59 1.19 -2.90
C GLU A 33 7.60 2.25 -2.44
N ASN A 34 8.25 2.93 -3.37
CA ASN A 34 9.23 3.97 -3.05
C ASN A 34 8.57 5.20 -2.42
N ILE A 35 7.43 5.66 -2.93
CA ILE A 35 6.66 6.75 -2.33
C ILE A 35 6.24 6.37 -0.90
N LYS A 36 5.76 5.13 -0.71
CA LYS A 36 5.40 4.62 0.62
C LYS A 36 6.59 4.61 1.59
N LYS A 37 7.79 4.21 1.13
CA LYS A 37 9.02 4.24 1.94
C LYS A 37 9.40 5.68 2.32
N VAL A 38 9.36 6.61 1.37
CA VAL A 38 9.66 8.04 1.61
C VAL A 38 8.68 8.65 2.60
N LEU A 39 7.37 8.45 2.41
CA LEU A 39 6.35 8.96 3.32
C LEU A 39 6.49 8.38 4.73
N LYS A 40 6.77 7.07 4.84
CA LYS A 40 7.03 6.43 6.15
C LYS A 40 8.25 7.05 6.84
N GLY A 41 9.31 7.34 6.09
CA GLY A 41 10.50 8.03 6.62
C GLY A 41 10.21 9.46 7.06
N LEU A 42 9.47 10.21 6.24
CA LEU A 42 9.09 11.59 6.52
C LEU A 42 8.20 11.68 7.77
N VAL A 43 7.17 10.83 7.87
CA VAL A 43 6.29 10.76 9.04
C VAL A 43 7.10 10.34 10.28
N LYS A 44 7.96 9.32 10.18
CA LYS A 44 8.81 8.94 11.31
C LYS A 44 9.74 10.06 11.80
N ASN A 45 10.25 10.89 10.89
CA ASN A 45 11.19 11.95 11.23
C ASN A 45 10.47 13.21 11.75
N GLN A 46 9.39 13.63 11.08
CA GLN A 46 8.61 14.81 11.49
C GLN A 46 7.90 14.58 12.82
N VAL A 47 7.38 13.37 13.05
CA VAL A 47 6.61 13.09 14.25
C VAL A 47 7.52 12.76 15.46
N LYS A 48 8.79 12.34 15.22
CA LYS A 48 9.81 12.25 16.28
C LYS A 48 10.25 13.60 16.85
N GLU A 49 10.20 14.67 16.06
CA GLU A 49 10.76 15.98 16.46
C GLU A 49 9.73 16.93 17.09
N GLN A 50 8.43 16.70 16.92
CA GLN A 50 7.40 17.65 17.40
C GLN A 50 6.27 17.04 18.24
N VAL A 51 6.18 15.72 18.37
CA VAL A 51 5.07 15.04 19.03
C VAL A 51 5.63 13.96 19.96
N SER A 52 4.98 13.73 21.12
CA SER A 52 5.34 12.62 22.01
C SER A 52 5.44 11.30 21.22
N PRO A 53 6.49 10.47 21.41
CA PRO A 53 6.65 9.20 20.69
C PRO A 53 5.40 8.30 20.70
N ASP A 54 4.63 8.32 21.79
CA ASP A 54 3.41 7.53 21.93
C ASP A 54 2.26 8.09 21.06
N LEU A 55 2.14 9.42 20.98
CA LEU A 55 1.17 10.08 20.12
C LEU A 55 1.56 9.93 18.63
N SER A 56 2.87 9.87 18.34
CA SER A 56 3.40 9.56 17.01
C SER A 56 3.01 8.17 16.51
N GLU A 57 3.08 7.19 17.40
CA GLU A 57 2.78 5.81 17.06
C GLU A 57 1.28 5.62 16.81
N MET A 58 0.45 6.26 17.64
CA MET A 58 -1.01 6.21 17.53
C MET A 58 -1.51 6.87 16.24
N GLU A 59 -0.97 8.04 15.86
CA GLU A 59 -1.29 8.70 14.57
C GLU A 59 -0.88 7.84 13.37
N PHE A 60 0.27 7.17 13.45
CA PHE A 60 0.73 6.28 12.39
C PHE A 60 -0.16 5.05 12.22
N LYS A 61 -0.60 4.42 13.32
CA LYS A 61 -1.57 3.32 13.31
C LYS A 61 -2.88 3.76 12.65
N LYS A 62 -3.39 4.95 12.99
CA LYS A 62 -4.60 5.54 12.38
C LYS A 62 -4.48 5.73 10.87
N ILE A 63 -3.39 6.35 10.39
CA ILE A 63 -3.16 6.57 8.96
C ILE A 63 -3.09 5.25 8.18
N LEU A 64 -2.45 4.23 8.77
CA LEU A 64 -2.39 2.91 8.16
C LEU A 64 -3.78 2.28 8.03
N ILE A 65 -4.64 2.38 9.06
CA ILE A 65 -6.02 1.89 9.04
C ILE A 65 -6.83 2.62 7.96
N GLU A 66 -6.79 3.95 7.89
CA GLU A 66 -7.54 4.74 6.89
C GLU A 66 -7.09 4.43 5.46
N LYS A 67 -5.77 4.31 5.22
CA LYS A 67 -5.21 3.89 3.93
C LYS A 67 -5.61 2.46 3.56
N MET A 68 -5.76 1.62 4.57
CA MET A 68 -6.23 0.28 4.41
C MET A 68 -7.72 0.28 4.02
N GLU A 69 -8.61 0.94 4.76
CA GLU A 69 -10.05 1.03 4.43
C GLU A 69 -10.32 1.59 3.03
N GLY A 70 -9.54 2.59 2.59
CA GLY A 70 -9.64 3.15 1.23
C GLY A 70 -9.16 2.21 0.12
N ASN A 71 -8.40 1.16 0.44
CA ASN A 71 -7.93 0.17 -0.51
C ASN A 71 -8.94 -0.97 -0.65
N LYS A 72 -9.66 -1.00 -1.78
CA LYS A 72 -10.63 -2.06 -2.14
C LYS A 72 -10.07 -3.49 -2.11
N SER A 73 -8.74 -3.68 -2.02
CA SER A 73 -8.10 -4.99 -2.01
C SER A 73 -8.02 -5.68 -0.65
N ILE A 74 -8.38 -5.03 0.47
CA ILE A 74 -8.20 -5.60 1.82
C ILE A 74 -8.93 -6.91 2.07
N GLN A 75 -9.95 -7.19 1.28
CA GLN A 75 -10.68 -8.44 1.35
C GLN A 75 -10.01 -9.57 0.55
N LYS A 76 -8.87 -9.34 -0.11
CA LYS A 76 -8.24 -10.33 -1.01
C LYS A 76 -7.34 -11.35 -0.30
N SER A 77 -6.78 -11.07 0.87
CA SER A 77 -5.97 -12.06 1.61
C SER A 77 -6.26 -12.09 3.11
N ASP A 78 -6.22 -13.29 3.68
CA ASP A 78 -6.40 -13.52 5.12
C ASP A 78 -5.34 -12.80 5.96
N GLU A 79 -4.12 -12.67 5.43
CA GLU A 79 -3.03 -11.94 6.06
C GLU A 79 -3.32 -10.43 6.18
N GLN A 80 -3.89 -9.82 5.13
CA GLN A 80 -4.28 -8.41 5.17
C GLN A 80 -5.42 -8.16 6.15
N ARG A 81 -6.38 -9.09 6.22
CA ARG A 81 -7.48 -9.05 7.19
C ARG A 81 -6.99 -9.20 8.64
N ASN A 82 -6.05 -10.12 8.88
CA ASN A 82 -5.43 -10.31 10.19
C ASN A 82 -4.61 -9.10 10.61
N LEU A 83 -3.84 -8.52 9.69
CA LEU A 83 -3.08 -7.29 9.93
C LEU A 83 -4.00 -6.10 10.24
N TYR A 84 -5.09 -5.94 9.48
CA TYR A 84 -6.10 -4.90 9.73
C TYR A 84 -6.70 -5.04 11.14
N LYS A 85 -7.12 -6.25 11.50
CA LYS A 85 -7.70 -6.54 12.82
C LYS A 85 -6.72 -6.22 13.95
N ALA A 86 -5.46 -6.66 13.82
CA ALA A 86 -4.42 -6.37 14.81
C ALA A 86 -4.11 -4.87 14.94
N LEU A 87 -4.10 -4.13 13.83
CA LEU A 87 -3.89 -2.68 13.84
C LEU A 87 -5.03 -1.93 14.54
N VAL A 88 -6.28 -2.31 14.27
CA VAL A 88 -7.46 -1.73 14.93
C VAL A 88 -7.44 -2.03 16.43
N GLU A 89 -7.19 -3.28 16.83
CA GLU A 89 -7.11 -3.67 18.24
C GLU A 89 -6.01 -2.90 18.99
N ALA A 90 -4.82 -2.75 18.38
CA ALA A 90 -3.73 -1.99 18.97
C ALA A 90 -4.06 -0.49 19.10
N TYR A 91 -4.70 0.09 18.09
CA TYR A 91 -5.10 1.50 18.11
C TYR A 91 -6.14 1.79 19.21
N GLU A 92 -7.15 0.94 19.35
CA GLU A 92 -8.17 1.09 20.41
C GLU A 92 -7.58 0.87 21.81
N ALA A 93 -6.61 -0.04 21.96
CA ALA A 93 -5.91 -0.23 23.23
C ALA A 93 -5.09 1.01 23.65
N ASP A 94 -4.31 1.57 22.71
CA ASP A 94 -3.54 2.79 22.96
C ASP A 94 -4.45 3.97 23.30
N LYS A 95 -5.56 4.10 22.58
CA LYS A 95 -6.57 5.13 22.84
C LYS A 95 -7.20 4.97 24.23
N ALA A 96 -7.54 3.75 24.64
CA ALA A 96 -8.08 3.48 25.96
C ALA A 96 -7.07 3.83 27.07
N ILE A 97 -5.77 3.56 26.86
CA ILE A 97 -4.72 3.98 27.79
C ILE A 97 -4.67 5.51 27.88
N LEU A 98 -4.71 6.23 26.75
CA LEU A 98 -4.71 7.69 26.73
C LEU A 98 -5.92 8.28 27.46
N ASP A 99 -7.10 7.70 27.27
CA ASP A 99 -8.36 8.13 27.91
C ASP A 99 -8.33 7.99 29.45
N THR A 100 -7.47 7.11 30.00
CA THR A 100 -7.26 7.01 31.47
C THR A 100 -6.38 8.10 32.08
N TYR A 101 -5.67 8.87 31.25
CA TYR A 101 -4.87 10.03 31.68
C TYR A 101 -5.63 11.36 31.56
N GLY A 102 -6.90 11.31 31.10
CA GLY A 102 -7.82 12.45 30.99
C GLY A 102 -8.62 12.74 32.26
#